data_AF-A0A1I4R626-F1
#
_entry.id   AF-A0A1I4R626-F1
#
_cell.length_a   1.000
_cell.length_b   1.000
_cell.length_c   1.000
_cell.angle_alpha   90.00
_cell.angle_beta   90.00
_cell.angle_gamma   90.00
#
_symmetry.space_group_name_H-M   'P 1'
#
loop_
_entity.id
_entity.type
_entity.pdbx_description
1 polymer ?
#
loop_
_entity_poly.entity_id
_entity_poly.type
_entity_poly.pdbx_seq_one_letter_code
_entity_poly.pdbx_strand_id
1 'polypeptide(L)'
;PIRQAAFAQVDMEERFDTFLQKNDFTEEDISEYQGDDNRIQMNMKDEIYMRQRTEGALLDREHTTLYTSLSGPADKKWLEEYTALLKFSMESPEETGFAFEDIMRDIIEQEPSAGEFYFIDGIQIAVQHMESSSAEGDIIDVTVHHHMKDDNYYFGSVSALEEAGIEKRLQPHPRFLEITGNNGTVPRKVDRLIHDGNDRMNGYIEYGDNEELSYYNNLDQTLESFIPYTKQALKAAEDEAIKKDLKEVQKLMQGLKGEAAAMENYAENESIRRLAEIFRDLNYYVRGEIISERSNTTHFAEKVEEKLNNGE
;
A
#
# COMPACT_ATOMS: atom_id res chain seq x y z
N PRO A 1 5.67 37.04 -11.90
CA PRO A 1 6.50 36.91 -10.67
C PRO A 1 6.26 35.53 -10.06
N ILE A 2 7.06 34.54 -10.46
CA ILE A 2 6.82 33.12 -10.16
C ILE A 2 8.05 32.53 -9.48
N ARG A 3 7.80 31.97 -8.29
CA ARG A 3 8.54 30.92 -7.56
C ARG A 3 10.04 31.12 -7.41
N GLN A 4 10.40 31.85 -6.35
CA GLN A 4 11.52 31.48 -5.49
C GLN A 4 10.93 31.19 -4.11
N ALA A 5 10.28 30.03 -3.95
CA ALA A 5 10.25 29.41 -2.64
C ALA A 5 11.66 28.86 -2.45
N ALA A 6 12.42 29.53 -1.58
CA ALA A 6 13.75 29.10 -1.22
C ALA A 6 13.60 27.75 -0.49
N PHE A 7 13.83 26.66 -1.21
CA PHE A 7 14.01 25.34 -0.63
C PHE A 7 15.36 25.30 0.10
N ALA A 8 15.37 25.91 1.29
CA ALA A 8 16.38 25.64 2.29
C ALA A 8 16.19 24.18 2.73
N GLN A 9 17.31 23.53 3.08
CA GLN A 9 17.36 22.28 3.81
C GLN A 9 16.13 22.17 4.72
N VAL A 10 15.30 21.16 4.51
CA VAL A 10 14.18 20.92 5.41
C VAL A 10 14.81 20.44 6.71
N ASP A 11 15.13 21.39 7.58
CA ASP A 11 15.63 21.11 8.90
C ASP A 11 14.50 20.40 9.63
N MET A 12 14.68 19.09 9.78
CA MET A 12 13.69 18.21 10.40
C MET A 12 13.44 18.64 11.84
N GLU A 13 14.46 19.15 12.55
CA GLU A 13 14.32 19.69 13.90
C GLU A 13 13.49 20.98 13.88
N GLU A 14 13.75 21.91 12.95
CA GLU A 14 12.94 23.15 12.81
C GLU A 14 11.46 22.85 12.49
N ARG A 15 11.20 21.85 11.65
CA ARG A 15 9.83 21.37 11.37
C ARG A 15 9.19 20.78 12.60
N PHE A 16 9.92 19.97 13.35
CA PHE A 16 9.43 19.34 14.58
C PHE A 16 9.09 20.37 15.65
N ASP A 17 9.96 21.37 15.85
CA ASP A 17 9.69 22.49 16.76
C ASP A 17 8.43 23.28 16.34
N THR A 18 8.29 23.53 15.04
CA THR A 18 7.10 24.18 14.48
C THR A 18 5.84 23.33 14.68
N PHE A 19 5.95 22.02 14.59
CA PHE A 19 4.85 21.07 14.81
C PHE A 19 4.34 21.13 16.25
N LEU A 20 5.25 21.06 17.24
CA LEU A 20 4.91 21.15 18.65
C LEU A 20 4.19 22.48 18.94
N GLN A 21 4.72 23.60 18.45
CA GLN A 21 4.15 24.92 18.68
C GLN A 21 2.77 25.15 18.05
N LYS A 22 2.47 24.51 16.91
CA LYS A 22 1.23 24.75 16.15
C LYS A 22 0.07 23.82 16.50
N ASN A 23 0.34 22.66 17.12
CA ASN A 23 -0.67 21.64 17.39
C ASN A 23 -0.88 21.42 18.89
N ASP A 24 -0.46 22.37 19.74
CA ASP A 24 -0.58 22.32 21.20
C ASP A 24 0.03 21.05 21.84
N PHE A 25 1.03 20.43 21.18
CA PHE A 25 1.80 19.34 21.77
C PHE A 25 2.97 19.89 22.56
N THR A 26 3.27 19.22 23.67
CA THR A 26 4.42 19.51 24.52
C THR A 26 5.47 18.41 24.37
N GLU A 27 6.71 18.67 24.80
CA GLU A 27 7.74 17.63 24.88
C GLU A 27 7.30 16.45 25.78
N GLU A 28 6.40 16.68 26.75
CA GLU A 28 5.86 15.63 27.62
C GLU A 28 4.91 14.66 26.88
N ASP A 29 4.36 15.08 25.73
CA ASP A 29 3.57 14.21 24.86
C ASP A 29 4.45 13.29 23.99
N ILE A 30 5.78 13.47 24.03
CA ILE A 30 6.75 12.69 23.25
C ILE A 30 7.58 11.83 24.19
N SER A 31 7.30 10.53 24.20
CA SER A 31 7.93 9.62 25.16
C SER A 31 9.28 9.07 24.70
N GLU A 32 9.50 9.01 23.39
CA GLU A 32 10.80 8.73 22.77
C GLU A 32 11.00 9.66 21.58
N TYR A 33 12.20 10.22 21.43
CA TYR A 33 12.58 11.04 20.29
C TYR A 33 14.01 10.71 19.83
N GLN A 34 14.18 10.52 18.53
CA GLN A 34 15.48 10.42 17.87
C GLN A 34 15.43 11.21 16.56
N GLY A 35 16.12 12.35 16.53
CA GLY A 35 16.28 13.19 15.35
C GLY A 35 17.73 13.22 14.86
N ASP A 36 17.89 13.28 13.54
CA ASP A 36 19.10 13.69 12.83
C ASP A 36 18.71 14.46 11.56
N ASP A 37 19.70 15.03 10.85
CA ASP A 37 19.49 15.89 9.67
C ASP A 37 18.56 15.29 8.60
N ASN A 38 18.40 13.96 8.54
CA ASN A 38 17.64 13.28 7.49
C ASN A 38 16.51 12.39 8.03
N ARG A 39 16.31 12.33 9.34
CA ARG A 39 15.33 11.41 9.95
C ARG A 39 14.86 11.90 11.31
N ILE A 40 13.56 11.77 11.53
CA ILE A 40 12.94 11.86 12.85
C ILE A 40 12.22 10.55 13.15
N GLN A 41 12.33 10.11 14.40
CA GLN A 41 11.54 9.05 14.96
C GLN A 41 11.02 9.51 16.32
N MET A 42 9.73 9.29 16.58
CA MET A 42 9.12 9.63 17.86
C MET A 42 7.97 8.69 18.24
N ASN A 43 7.74 8.57 19.55
CA ASN A 43 6.52 7.98 20.10
C ASN A 43 5.69 9.10 20.71
N MET A 44 4.47 9.28 20.21
CA MET A 44 3.50 10.21 20.77
C MET A 44 2.63 9.49 21.79
N LYS A 45 2.62 10.01 23.02
CA LYS A 45 1.83 9.51 24.16
C LYS A 45 2.00 8.00 24.41
N ASP A 46 3.19 7.45 24.14
CA ASP A 46 3.54 6.01 24.21
C ASP A 46 2.77 5.07 23.27
N GLU A 47 1.85 5.59 22.46
CA GLU A 47 0.85 4.77 21.78
C GLU A 47 0.97 4.90 20.25
N ILE A 48 1.37 6.08 19.74
CA ILE A 48 1.49 6.32 18.31
C ILE A 48 2.96 6.48 17.95
N TYR A 49 3.46 5.52 17.17
CA TYR A 49 4.78 5.56 16.58
C TYR A 49 4.79 6.42 15.32
N MET A 50 5.85 7.21 15.14
CA MET A 50 6.11 7.95 13.92
C MET A 50 7.57 7.85 13.53
N ARG A 51 7.82 7.68 12.23
CA ARG A 51 9.13 7.84 11.61
C ARG A 51 9.01 8.59 10.30
N GLN A 52 9.78 9.66 10.15
CA GLN A 52 9.96 10.35 8.88
C GLN A 52 11.43 10.33 8.46
N ARG A 53 11.71 10.12 7.18
CA ARG A 53 13.06 10.13 6.61
C ARG A 53 13.07 10.68 5.20
N THR A 54 14.19 11.26 4.81
CA THR A 54 14.47 11.58 3.41
C THR A 54 15.24 10.44 2.74
N GLU A 55 14.73 9.91 1.63
CA GLU A 55 15.36 8.86 0.83
C GLU A 55 15.98 9.46 -0.43
N GLY A 56 17.33 9.51 -0.51
CA GLY A 56 18.03 10.02 -1.68
C GLY A 56 19.49 10.42 -1.41
N ALA A 57 20.20 10.77 -2.48
CA ALA A 57 21.54 11.32 -2.38
C ALA A 57 21.47 12.79 -1.92
N LEU A 58 22.26 13.17 -0.90
CA LEU A 58 22.39 14.53 -0.31
C LEU A 58 22.54 15.69 -1.32
N LEU A 59 22.84 15.39 -2.59
CA LEU A 59 23.16 16.33 -3.66
C LEU A 59 22.02 16.54 -4.68
N ASP A 60 20.96 15.71 -4.70
CA ASP A 60 19.81 15.84 -5.62
C ASP A 60 18.52 16.14 -4.85
N ARG A 61 18.46 17.38 -4.36
CA ARG A 61 17.52 17.81 -3.32
C ARG A 61 16.11 18.06 -3.84
N GLU A 62 15.96 18.41 -5.11
CA GLU A 62 14.64 18.63 -5.74
C GLU A 62 13.89 17.32 -6.00
N HIS A 63 14.57 16.17 -5.91
CA HIS A 63 14.03 14.84 -6.19
C HIS A 63 14.21 13.87 -5.02
N THR A 64 14.52 14.37 -3.83
CA THR A 64 14.68 13.53 -2.63
C THR A 64 13.29 13.21 -2.08
N THR A 65 12.95 11.91 -2.03
CA THR A 65 11.67 11.44 -1.52
C THR A 65 11.60 11.69 -0.02
N LEU A 66 10.53 12.33 0.47
CA LEU A 66 10.22 12.37 1.91
C LEU A 66 9.24 11.24 2.21
N TYR A 67 9.65 10.33 3.08
CA TYR A 67 8.86 9.18 3.51
C TYR A 67 8.46 9.32 4.97
N THR A 68 7.19 9.15 5.29
CA THR A 68 6.70 9.02 6.66
C THR A 68 5.96 7.70 6.86
N SER A 69 6.13 7.11 8.03
CA SER A 69 5.33 6.01 8.57
C SER A 69 4.77 6.42 9.94
N LEU A 70 3.48 6.15 10.15
CA LEU A 70 2.75 6.36 11.41
C LEU A 70 2.05 5.04 11.77
N SER A 71 2.07 4.64 13.03
CA SER A 71 1.41 3.41 13.46
C SER A 71 0.91 3.54 14.89
N GLY A 72 -0.30 3.07 15.20
CA GLY A 72 -0.87 3.17 16.55
C GLY A 72 -2.26 2.54 16.66
N PRO A 73 -2.97 2.71 17.80
CA PRO A 73 -4.27 2.08 18.02
C PRO A 73 -5.37 2.64 17.11
N ALA A 74 -6.23 1.76 16.58
CA ALA A 74 -7.41 2.13 15.81
C ALA A 74 -8.59 2.58 16.70
N ASP A 75 -8.43 3.73 17.35
CA ASP A 75 -9.43 4.31 18.24
C ASP A 75 -9.64 5.80 17.93
N LYS A 76 -10.91 6.22 17.83
CA LYS A 76 -11.31 7.60 17.57
C LYS A 76 -10.75 8.60 18.58
N LYS A 77 -10.39 8.16 19.79
CA LYS A 77 -9.75 9.03 20.79
C LYS A 77 -8.41 9.60 20.31
N TRP A 78 -7.79 8.98 19.30
CA TRP A 78 -6.49 9.37 18.72
C TRP A 78 -6.61 10.17 17.41
N LEU A 79 -7.84 10.54 17.01
CA LEU A 79 -8.09 11.17 15.71
C LEU A 79 -7.34 12.50 15.54
N GLU A 80 -7.25 13.30 16.61
CA GLU A 80 -6.56 14.59 16.60
C GLU A 80 -5.05 14.40 16.40
N GLU A 81 -4.45 13.42 17.09
CA GLU A 81 -3.03 13.08 16.95
C GLU A 81 -2.69 12.59 15.56
N TYR A 82 -3.47 11.65 15.00
CA TYR A 82 -3.27 11.17 13.63
C TYR A 82 -3.37 12.31 12.61
N THR A 83 -4.37 13.18 12.76
CA THR A 83 -4.56 14.32 11.86
C THR A 83 -3.37 15.29 11.91
N ALA A 84 -2.87 15.58 13.11
CA ALA A 84 -1.73 16.46 13.30
C ALA A 84 -0.44 15.85 12.73
N LEU A 85 -0.21 14.54 12.94
CA LEU A 85 0.94 13.82 12.39
C LEU A 85 0.90 13.70 10.86
N LEU A 86 -0.29 13.52 10.27
CA LEU A 86 -0.47 13.57 8.82
C LEU A 86 -0.13 14.96 8.26
N LYS A 87 -0.63 16.03 8.88
CA LYS A 87 -0.28 17.41 8.48
C LYS A 87 1.22 17.64 8.60
N PHE A 88 1.85 17.16 9.66
CA PHE A 88 3.31 17.24 9.85
C PHE A 88 4.08 16.50 8.77
N SER A 89 3.54 15.36 8.30
CA SER A 89 4.15 14.56 7.24
C SER A 89 4.27 15.33 5.93
N MET A 90 3.43 16.35 5.72
CA MET A 90 3.37 17.14 4.50
C MET A 90 4.31 18.36 4.53
N GLU A 91 4.98 18.64 3.42
CA GLU A 91 5.75 19.89 3.25
C GLU A 91 4.85 21.13 3.20
N SER A 92 3.65 21.00 2.64
CA SER A 92 2.70 22.10 2.50
C SER A 92 1.26 21.58 2.65
N PRO A 93 0.85 21.17 3.86
CA PRO A 93 -0.43 20.47 4.08
C PRO A 93 -1.63 21.25 3.55
N GLU A 94 -1.64 22.57 3.73
CA GLU A 94 -2.74 23.45 3.29
C GLU A 94 -2.88 23.56 1.77
N GLU A 95 -1.83 23.21 1.00
CA GLU A 95 -1.85 23.24 -0.47
C GLU A 95 -2.29 21.90 -1.08
N THR A 96 -2.35 20.83 -0.28
CA THR A 96 -2.70 19.48 -0.75
C THR A 96 -4.20 19.29 -1.01
N GLY A 97 -5.06 20.06 -0.33
CA GLY A 97 -6.52 19.88 -0.41
C GLY A 97 -7.07 18.63 0.27
N PHE A 98 -6.23 17.78 0.88
CA PHE A 98 -6.69 16.61 1.63
C PHE A 98 -7.45 17.01 2.90
N ALA A 99 -8.59 16.35 3.14
CA ALA A 99 -9.32 16.43 4.40
C ALA A 99 -8.77 15.40 5.39
N PHE A 100 -7.57 15.62 5.93
CA PHE A 100 -6.85 14.63 6.76
C PHE A 100 -7.66 14.04 7.92
N GLU A 101 -8.50 14.85 8.58
CA GLU A 101 -9.36 14.38 9.66
C GLU A 101 -10.42 13.39 9.16
N ASP A 102 -11.01 13.65 7.99
CA ASP A 102 -12.02 12.77 7.41
C ASP A 102 -11.39 11.47 6.91
N ILE A 103 -10.20 11.52 6.29
CA ILE A 103 -9.41 10.34 5.92
C ILE A 103 -9.22 9.40 7.13
N MET A 104 -8.79 9.96 8.26
CA MET A 104 -8.52 9.18 9.46
C MET A 104 -9.81 8.70 10.14
N ARG A 105 -10.86 9.52 10.16
CA ARG A 105 -12.15 9.15 10.72
C ARG A 105 -12.76 7.97 9.96
N ASP A 106 -12.74 8.04 8.63
CA ASP A 106 -13.35 7.05 7.75
C ASP A 106 -12.66 5.69 7.92
N ILE A 107 -11.33 5.63 7.93
CA ILE A 107 -10.61 4.36 8.08
C ILE A 107 -10.76 3.74 9.48
N ILE A 108 -10.79 4.57 10.55
CA ILE A 108 -10.96 4.11 11.95
C ILE A 108 -12.35 3.52 12.16
N GLU A 109 -13.36 4.05 11.46
CA GLU A 109 -14.75 3.58 11.55
C GLU A 109 -15.00 2.26 10.79
N GLN A 110 -14.09 1.84 9.93
CA GLN A 110 -14.20 0.61 9.15
C GLN A 110 -13.75 -0.62 9.91
N GLU A 111 -14.14 -1.80 9.43
CA GLU A 111 -13.67 -3.07 9.99
C GLU A 111 -12.17 -3.30 9.72
N PRO A 112 -11.46 -4.07 10.57
CA PRO A 112 -10.08 -4.46 10.33
C PRO A 112 -9.90 -5.17 8.97
N SER A 113 -8.74 -4.98 8.36
CA SER A 113 -8.38 -5.30 6.96
C SER A 113 -8.85 -4.26 5.93
N ALA A 114 -9.36 -3.11 6.38
CA ALA A 114 -9.62 -1.95 5.55
C ALA A 114 -8.31 -1.28 5.12
N GLY A 115 -8.20 -0.89 3.85
CA GLY A 115 -7.13 -0.05 3.32
C GLY A 115 -7.67 1.03 2.38
N GLU A 116 -7.04 2.19 2.38
CA GLU A 116 -7.35 3.33 1.51
C GLU A 116 -6.07 3.99 1.01
N PHE A 117 -6.14 4.53 -0.21
CA PHE A 117 -5.03 5.20 -0.87
C PHE A 117 -5.51 6.55 -1.43
N TYR A 118 -4.70 7.58 -1.24
CA TYR A 118 -4.97 8.97 -1.65
C TYR A 118 -3.77 9.52 -2.41
N PHE A 119 -4.02 10.34 -3.45
CA PHE A 119 -2.96 10.78 -4.36
C PHE A 119 -3.13 12.23 -4.79
N ILE A 120 -2.08 13.05 -4.69
CA ILE A 120 -2.05 14.37 -5.32
C ILE A 120 -0.61 14.82 -5.62
N ASP A 121 -0.36 15.30 -6.84
CA ASP A 121 0.82 16.08 -7.24
C ASP A 121 2.16 15.67 -6.56
N GLY A 122 2.64 14.44 -6.74
CA GLY A 122 3.89 14.02 -6.09
C GLY A 122 3.70 13.22 -4.79
N ILE A 123 2.48 13.19 -4.24
CA ILE A 123 2.17 12.70 -2.90
C ILE A 123 1.25 11.48 -2.97
N GLN A 124 1.59 10.44 -2.21
CA GLN A 124 0.76 9.28 -1.93
C GLN A 124 0.58 9.12 -0.42
N ILE A 125 -0.65 8.90 0.02
CA ILE A 125 -0.98 8.48 1.39
C ILE A 125 -1.62 7.10 1.29
N ALA A 126 -1.08 6.11 2.01
CA ALA A 126 -1.74 4.83 2.23
C ALA A 126 -2.12 4.71 3.70
N VAL A 127 -3.35 4.31 3.98
CA VAL A 127 -3.91 4.19 5.32
C VAL A 127 -4.51 2.80 5.45
N GLN A 128 -4.11 2.04 6.46
CA GLN A 128 -4.52 0.65 6.67
C GLN A 128 -5.01 0.46 8.11
N HIS A 129 -6.16 -0.19 8.25
CA HIS A 129 -6.68 -0.68 9.52
C HIS A 129 -6.44 -2.19 9.57
N MET A 130 -5.62 -2.65 10.51
CA MET A 130 -5.20 -4.05 10.61
C MET A 130 -5.51 -4.64 11.98
N GLU A 131 -5.80 -5.95 12.03
CA GLU A 131 -5.79 -6.70 13.28
C GLU A 131 -4.35 -6.79 13.81
N SER A 132 -4.11 -6.36 15.05
CA SER A 132 -2.79 -6.55 15.65
C SER A 132 -2.57 -8.00 16.06
N SER A 133 -1.43 -8.56 15.67
CA SER A 133 -1.01 -9.88 16.16
C SER A 133 -0.39 -9.86 17.57
N SER A 134 -0.04 -8.67 18.07
CA SER A 134 0.80 -8.49 19.26
C SER A 134 0.36 -7.39 20.22
N ALA A 135 -0.51 -6.47 19.81
CA ALA A 135 -1.09 -5.43 20.67
C ALA A 135 -2.52 -5.81 21.11
N GLU A 136 -2.99 -5.28 22.24
CA GLU A 136 -4.40 -5.36 22.61
C GLU A 136 -5.22 -4.42 21.71
N GLY A 137 -5.80 -4.96 20.64
CA GLY A 137 -6.70 -4.22 19.74
C GLY A 137 -6.18 -4.07 18.31
N ASP A 138 -7.00 -3.43 17.49
CA ASP A 138 -6.69 -3.15 16.09
C ASP A 138 -5.76 -1.93 15.97
N ILE A 139 -5.02 -1.85 14.86
CA ILE A 139 -4.03 -0.80 14.61
C ILE A 139 -4.36 -0.04 13.32
N ILE A 140 -4.06 1.26 13.31
CA ILE A 140 -3.95 2.03 12.08
C ILE A 140 -2.48 2.20 11.74
N ASP A 141 -2.12 1.83 10.52
CA ASP A 141 -0.82 2.08 9.91
C ASP A 141 -0.98 3.04 8.72
N VAL A 142 -0.12 4.04 8.66
CA VAL A 142 -0.16 5.09 7.66
C VAL A 142 1.21 5.24 7.05
N THR A 143 1.28 5.32 5.73
CA THR A 143 2.50 5.71 5.02
C THR A 143 2.23 6.91 4.13
N VAL A 144 3.20 7.82 4.08
CA VAL A 144 3.17 9.00 3.24
C VAL A 144 4.45 9.05 2.43
N HIS A 145 4.33 9.19 1.12
CA HIS A 145 5.44 9.42 0.21
C HIS A 145 5.27 10.76 -0.49
N HIS A 146 6.30 11.59 -0.49
CA HIS A 146 6.39 12.83 -1.28
C HIS A 146 7.45 12.69 -2.37
N HIS A 147 7.29 13.48 -3.43
CA HIS A 147 8.21 13.53 -4.56
C HIS A 147 8.44 12.15 -5.18
N MET A 148 7.42 11.30 -5.15
CA MET A 148 7.47 10.04 -5.89
C MET A 148 7.66 10.39 -7.36
N LYS A 149 8.70 9.83 -7.97
CA LYS A 149 8.90 9.91 -9.42
C LYS A 149 7.64 9.38 -10.11
N ASP A 150 7.23 10.05 -11.18
CA ASP A 150 6.00 9.72 -11.92
C ASP A 150 5.95 8.25 -12.36
N ASP A 151 7.10 7.64 -12.63
CA ASP A 151 7.20 6.23 -13.02
C ASP A 151 6.95 5.24 -11.86
N ASN A 152 6.89 5.71 -10.62
CA ASN A 152 6.63 4.89 -9.42
C ASN A 152 5.16 4.90 -8.98
N TYR A 153 4.28 5.68 -9.63
CA TYR A 153 2.85 5.54 -9.39
C TYR A 153 2.35 4.30 -10.10
N TYR A 154 2.09 3.24 -9.35
CA TYR A 154 1.52 2.00 -9.87
C TYR A 154 0.02 2.10 -10.21
N PHE A 155 -0.50 3.32 -10.29
CA PHE A 155 -1.81 3.61 -10.85
C PHE A 155 -1.66 3.72 -12.36
N GLY A 156 -2.39 2.90 -13.14
CA GLY A 156 -2.26 2.73 -14.60
C GLY A 156 -1.92 3.98 -15.41
N SER A 157 -0.64 4.34 -15.41
CA SER A 157 -0.05 5.65 -15.72
C SER A 157 -0.57 6.83 -14.86
N VAL A 158 0.35 7.68 -14.36
CA VAL A 158 0.08 8.99 -13.72
C VAL A 158 -0.93 9.83 -14.51
N SER A 159 -0.87 9.75 -15.84
CA SER A 159 -1.79 10.40 -16.77
C SER A 159 -3.27 10.11 -16.49
N ALA A 160 -3.63 8.89 -16.06
CA ALA A 160 -5.02 8.57 -15.74
C ALA A 160 -5.52 9.25 -14.43
N LEU A 161 -4.61 9.56 -13.49
CA LEU A 161 -4.92 10.33 -12.28
C LEU A 161 -4.96 11.84 -12.55
N GLU A 162 -4.05 12.35 -13.38
CA GLU A 162 -4.04 13.75 -13.79
C GLU A 162 -5.33 14.14 -14.52
N GLU A 163 -5.81 13.28 -15.41
CA GLU A 163 -7.06 13.45 -16.18
C GLU A 163 -8.33 13.34 -15.32
N ALA A 164 -8.27 12.66 -14.17
CA ALA A 164 -9.43 12.44 -13.29
C ALA A 164 -9.88 13.72 -12.55
N GLY A 165 -9.05 14.77 -12.50
CA GLY A 165 -9.32 16.03 -11.80
C GLY A 165 -9.05 15.97 -10.29
N ILE A 166 -8.85 17.14 -9.65
CA ILE A 166 -8.47 17.26 -8.22
C ILE A 166 -9.51 16.61 -7.31
N GLU A 167 -10.81 16.77 -7.59
CA GLU A 167 -11.86 16.19 -6.74
C GLU A 167 -11.77 14.66 -6.61
N LYS A 168 -11.48 13.94 -7.70
CA LYS A 168 -11.31 12.47 -7.64
C LYS A 168 -10.02 12.03 -6.95
N ARG A 169 -8.96 12.85 -7.05
CA ARG A 169 -7.65 12.62 -6.43
C ARG A 169 -7.68 12.77 -4.90
N LEU A 170 -8.59 13.61 -4.40
CA LEU A 170 -8.83 13.84 -2.97
C LEU A 170 -9.74 12.79 -2.31
N GLN A 171 -10.39 11.92 -3.09
CA GLN A 171 -11.22 10.84 -2.58
C GLN A 171 -10.39 9.57 -2.42
N PRO A 172 -10.74 8.66 -1.48
CA PRO A 172 -10.08 7.38 -1.39
C PRO A 172 -10.21 6.66 -2.72
N HIS A 173 -9.13 5.99 -3.12
CA HIS A 173 -9.15 5.14 -4.27
C HIS A 173 -10.31 4.13 -4.16
N PRO A 174 -11.16 3.99 -5.19
CA PRO A 174 -12.33 3.14 -5.11
C PRO A 174 -11.97 1.71 -4.70
N ARG A 175 -12.70 1.20 -3.71
CA ARG A 175 -12.65 -0.20 -3.33
C ARG A 175 -13.46 -1.01 -4.32
N PHE A 176 -12.76 -1.64 -5.25
CA PHE A 176 -13.44 -2.33 -6.34
C PHE A 176 -14.30 -3.51 -5.88
N LEU A 177 -14.01 -4.10 -4.71
CA LEU A 177 -14.92 -5.06 -4.06
C LEU A 177 -16.31 -4.48 -3.83
N GLU A 178 -16.39 -3.28 -3.23
CA GLU A 178 -17.63 -2.60 -2.90
C GLU A 178 -18.40 -2.23 -4.17
N ILE A 179 -17.69 -1.77 -5.21
CA ILE A 179 -18.26 -1.51 -6.55
C ILE A 179 -18.85 -2.77 -7.18
N THR A 180 -18.32 -3.96 -6.84
CA THR A 180 -18.87 -5.22 -7.34
C THR A 180 -20.04 -5.77 -6.52
N GLY A 181 -20.52 -5.01 -5.52
CA GLY A 181 -21.60 -5.39 -4.61
C GLY A 181 -21.16 -6.32 -3.46
N ASN A 182 -19.85 -6.51 -3.26
CA ASN A 182 -19.31 -7.19 -2.08
C ASN A 182 -19.03 -6.14 -1.00
N ASN A 183 -20.00 -5.90 -0.13
CA ASN A 183 -19.86 -4.98 1.02
C ASN A 183 -19.15 -5.64 2.22
N GLY A 184 -18.43 -6.73 2.01
CA GLY A 184 -17.81 -7.54 3.05
C GLY A 184 -16.29 -7.58 2.89
N THR A 185 -15.61 -7.86 4.01
CA THR A 185 -14.18 -8.13 4.02
C THR A 185 -13.88 -9.45 3.29
N VAL A 186 -12.76 -9.48 2.58
CA VAL A 186 -12.30 -10.70 1.91
C VAL A 186 -11.92 -11.71 2.98
N PRO A 187 -12.36 -12.98 2.89
CA PRO A 187 -11.97 -13.98 3.86
C PRO A 187 -10.45 -14.00 4.03
N ARG A 188 -9.95 -13.93 5.28
CA ARG A 188 -8.51 -13.82 5.61
C ARG A 188 -7.60 -14.80 4.86
N LYS A 189 -8.10 -15.99 4.51
CA LYS A 189 -7.34 -16.99 3.73
C LYS A 189 -7.16 -16.61 2.25
N VAL A 190 -8.15 -15.92 1.69
CA VAL A 190 -8.10 -15.40 0.31
C VAL A 190 -7.19 -14.17 0.29
N ASP A 191 -7.39 -13.24 1.22
CA ASP A 191 -6.57 -12.03 1.36
C ASP A 191 -5.07 -12.36 1.47
N ARG A 192 -4.71 -13.21 2.43
CA ARG A 192 -3.32 -13.61 2.63
C ARG A 192 -2.74 -14.40 1.44
N LEU A 193 -3.53 -15.21 0.74
CA LEU A 193 -3.05 -15.87 -0.47
C LEU A 193 -2.75 -14.86 -1.58
N ILE A 194 -3.58 -13.83 -1.73
CA ILE A 194 -3.37 -12.77 -2.71
C ILE A 194 -2.09 -12.01 -2.37
N HIS A 195 -1.90 -11.62 -1.10
CA HIS A 195 -0.68 -10.97 -0.62
C HIS A 195 0.58 -11.82 -0.88
N ASP A 196 0.64 -13.00 -0.26
CA ASP A 196 1.80 -13.89 -0.32
C ASP A 196 2.06 -14.33 -1.78
N GLY A 197 1.01 -14.48 -2.59
CA GLY A 197 1.09 -14.84 -4.00
C GLY A 197 1.64 -13.71 -4.87
N ASN A 198 1.18 -12.48 -4.63
CA ASN A 198 1.71 -11.29 -5.30
C ASN A 198 3.21 -11.16 -5.02
N ASP A 199 3.62 -11.19 -3.76
CA ASP A 199 5.02 -11.03 -3.38
C ASP A 199 5.91 -12.12 -4.01
N ARG A 200 5.47 -13.38 -3.93
CA ARG A 200 6.28 -14.50 -4.44
C ARG A 200 6.38 -14.51 -5.96
N MET A 201 5.26 -14.39 -6.67
CA MET A 201 5.28 -14.51 -8.12
C MET A 201 5.99 -13.32 -8.77
N ASN A 202 5.81 -12.11 -8.25
CA ASN A 202 6.58 -10.95 -8.69
C ASN A 202 8.06 -11.09 -8.37
N GLY A 203 8.39 -11.55 -7.16
CA GLY A 203 9.78 -11.76 -6.77
C GLY A 203 10.49 -12.80 -7.64
N TYR A 204 9.80 -13.84 -8.12
CA TYR A 204 10.37 -14.76 -9.12
C TYR A 204 10.64 -14.08 -10.46
N ILE A 205 9.74 -13.21 -10.94
CA ILE A 205 9.96 -12.47 -12.19
C ILE A 205 11.14 -11.50 -12.08
N GLU A 206 11.28 -10.82 -10.95
CA GLU A 206 12.29 -9.76 -10.78
C GLU A 206 13.65 -10.29 -10.34
N TYR A 207 13.66 -11.30 -9.47
CA TYR A 207 14.86 -11.76 -8.76
C TYR A 207 15.12 -13.26 -8.88
N GLY A 208 14.23 -14.03 -9.52
CA GLY A 208 14.34 -15.49 -9.60
C GLY A 208 15.63 -15.98 -10.28
N ASP A 209 16.18 -15.18 -11.18
CA ASP A 209 17.41 -15.51 -11.90
C ASP A 209 18.66 -14.90 -11.25
N ASN A 210 18.50 -14.21 -10.10
CA ASN A 210 19.61 -13.63 -9.36
C ASN A 210 20.23 -14.68 -8.42
N GLU A 211 21.38 -15.22 -8.80
CA GLU A 211 22.12 -16.23 -8.04
C GLU A 211 22.48 -15.78 -6.60
N GLU A 212 22.60 -14.46 -6.35
CA GLU A 212 22.89 -13.91 -5.02
C GLU A 212 21.66 -13.92 -4.09
N LEU A 213 20.45 -13.96 -4.65
CA LEU A 213 19.18 -13.95 -3.93
C LEU A 213 18.56 -15.36 -3.84
N SER A 214 19.30 -16.27 -3.20
CA SER A 214 18.93 -17.70 -3.03
C SER A 214 17.52 -17.99 -2.50
N TYR A 215 16.87 -17.00 -1.87
CA TYR A 215 15.47 -17.09 -1.45
C TYR A 215 14.52 -17.39 -2.62
N TYR A 216 14.79 -16.85 -3.81
CA TYR A 216 13.98 -17.05 -5.03
C TYR A 216 14.43 -18.26 -5.88
N ASN A 217 15.33 -19.11 -5.37
CA ASN A 217 15.74 -20.35 -6.04
C ASN A 217 14.97 -21.60 -5.56
N ASN A 218 13.84 -21.43 -4.87
CA ASN A 218 13.09 -22.51 -4.23
C ASN A 218 11.62 -22.58 -4.68
N LEU A 219 11.35 -22.50 -6.00
CA LEU A 219 9.97 -22.58 -6.52
C LEU A 219 9.24 -23.85 -6.06
N ASP A 220 9.93 -25.00 -6.03
CA ASP A 220 9.35 -26.26 -5.54
C ASP A 220 8.73 -26.14 -4.14
N GLN A 221 9.46 -25.53 -3.20
CA GLN A 221 9.01 -25.35 -1.81
C GLN A 221 7.85 -24.37 -1.71
N THR A 222 7.88 -23.30 -2.52
CA THR A 222 6.76 -22.36 -2.63
C THR A 222 5.52 -23.09 -3.16
N LEU A 223 5.63 -23.89 -4.22
CA LEU A 223 4.50 -24.65 -4.76
C LEU A 223 3.96 -25.68 -3.77
N GLU A 224 4.83 -26.36 -3.02
CA GLU A 224 4.44 -27.33 -2.00
C GLU A 224 3.61 -26.71 -0.87
N SER A 225 3.94 -25.48 -0.47
CA SER A 225 3.21 -24.75 0.56
C SER A 225 1.94 -24.06 0.01
N PHE A 226 2.02 -23.48 -1.20
CA PHE A 226 0.92 -22.70 -1.77
C PHE A 226 -0.20 -23.58 -2.32
N ILE A 227 0.07 -24.72 -2.97
CA ILE A 227 -0.99 -25.56 -3.56
C ILE A 227 -2.06 -25.98 -2.53
N PRO A 228 -1.70 -26.49 -1.33
CA PRO A 228 -2.68 -26.77 -0.28
C PRO A 228 -3.40 -25.51 0.20
N TYR A 229 -2.69 -24.38 0.28
CA TYR A 229 -3.24 -23.12 0.75
C TYR A 229 -4.26 -22.53 -0.23
N THR A 230 -3.96 -22.52 -1.53
CA THR A 230 -4.89 -22.15 -2.61
C THR A 230 -6.18 -22.96 -2.57
N LYS A 231 -6.11 -24.26 -2.27
CA LYS A 231 -7.32 -25.09 -2.08
C LYS A 231 -8.17 -24.64 -0.90
N GLN A 232 -7.55 -24.12 0.16
CA GLN A 232 -8.29 -23.60 1.32
C GLN A 232 -8.91 -22.23 1.01
N ALA A 233 -8.15 -21.34 0.37
CA ALA A 233 -8.64 -20.05 -0.08
C ALA A 233 -9.83 -20.21 -1.05
N LEU A 234 -9.73 -21.14 -2.01
CA LEU A 234 -10.81 -21.44 -2.94
C LEU A 234 -12.12 -21.85 -2.26
N LYS A 235 -12.03 -22.60 -1.15
CA LYS A 235 -13.20 -23.00 -0.35
C LYS A 235 -13.78 -21.84 0.46
N ALA A 236 -12.94 -20.87 0.82
CA ALA A 236 -13.33 -19.73 1.63
C ALA A 236 -13.86 -18.58 0.77
N ALA A 237 -13.39 -18.44 -0.47
CA ALA A 237 -13.84 -17.41 -1.40
C ALA A 237 -15.37 -17.48 -1.56
N GLU A 238 -16.02 -16.33 -1.52
CA GLU A 238 -17.48 -16.21 -1.68
C GLU A 238 -17.82 -15.73 -3.09
N ASP A 239 -17.07 -14.75 -3.58
CA ASP A 239 -17.21 -14.18 -4.93
C ASP A 239 -16.86 -15.18 -6.04
N GLU A 240 -17.74 -15.31 -7.04
CA GLU A 240 -17.56 -16.26 -8.14
C GLU A 240 -16.46 -15.88 -9.12
N ALA A 241 -16.18 -14.59 -9.33
CA ALA A 241 -15.08 -14.16 -10.19
C ALA A 241 -13.73 -14.44 -9.50
N ILE A 242 -13.60 -14.11 -8.20
CA ILE A 242 -12.42 -14.48 -7.39
C ILE A 242 -12.22 -16.00 -7.41
N LYS A 243 -13.28 -16.81 -7.25
CA LYS A 243 -13.17 -18.28 -7.33
C LYS A 243 -12.65 -18.77 -8.69
N LYS A 244 -12.99 -18.12 -9.80
CA LYS A 244 -12.48 -18.51 -11.12
C LYS A 244 -10.99 -18.21 -11.23
N ASP A 245 -10.56 -17.03 -10.80
CA ASP A 245 -9.15 -16.65 -10.78
C ASP A 245 -8.34 -17.61 -9.89
N LEU A 246 -8.83 -17.91 -8.68
CA LEU A 246 -8.18 -18.87 -7.78
C LEU A 246 -8.14 -20.32 -8.33
N LYS A 247 -9.11 -20.74 -9.16
CA LYS A 247 -9.06 -22.04 -9.86
C LYS A 247 -7.97 -22.04 -10.92
N GLU A 248 -7.81 -20.94 -11.64
CA GLU A 248 -6.73 -20.77 -12.62
C GLU A 248 -5.37 -20.84 -11.92
N VAL A 249 -5.18 -20.07 -10.83
CA VAL A 249 -3.98 -20.12 -9.98
C VAL A 249 -3.67 -21.55 -9.55
N GLN A 250 -4.67 -22.28 -9.03
CA GLN A 250 -4.47 -23.66 -8.58
C GLN A 250 -4.00 -24.57 -9.72
N LYS A 251 -4.57 -24.43 -10.92
CA LYS A 251 -4.20 -25.22 -12.10
C LYS A 251 -2.77 -24.92 -12.54
N LEU A 252 -2.39 -23.66 -12.60
CA LEU A 252 -1.04 -23.22 -12.99
C LEU A 252 0.02 -23.72 -12.01
N MET A 253 -0.20 -23.53 -10.70
CA MET A 253 0.71 -24.03 -9.66
C MET A 253 0.88 -25.56 -9.71
N GLN A 254 -0.19 -26.30 -9.98
CA GLN A 254 -0.13 -27.75 -10.13
C GLN A 254 0.64 -28.19 -11.37
N GLY A 255 0.54 -27.46 -12.48
CA GLY A 255 1.34 -27.70 -13.68
C GLY A 255 2.83 -27.48 -13.41
N LEU A 256 3.16 -26.35 -12.77
CA LEU A 256 4.54 -25.98 -12.44
C LEU A 256 5.25 -26.98 -11.52
N LYS A 257 4.53 -27.67 -10.62
CA LYS A 257 5.13 -28.64 -9.69
C LYS A 257 5.90 -29.76 -10.40
N GLY A 258 5.56 -30.08 -11.65
CA GLY A 258 6.30 -31.08 -12.45
C GLY A 258 7.57 -30.56 -13.11
N GLU A 259 7.72 -29.24 -13.24
CA GLU A 259 8.73 -28.58 -14.08
C GLU A 259 9.68 -27.68 -13.28
N ALA A 260 9.34 -27.35 -12.04
CA ALA A 260 10.03 -26.33 -11.24
C ALA A 260 11.51 -26.65 -10.96
N ALA A 261 11.89 -27.91 -10.75
CA ALA A 261 13.30 -28.31 -10.57
C ALA A 261 14.17 -28.16 -11.83
N ALA A 262 13.57 -27.97 -13.01
CA ALA A 262 14.26 -27.85 -14.30
C ALA A 262 14.14 -26.43 -14.91
N MET A 263 13.60 -25.46 -14.15
CA MET A 263 13.36 -24.11 -14.65
C MET A 263 14.64 -23.28 -14.62
N GLU A 264 15.10 -22.84 -15.80
CA GLU A 264 16.33 -22.05 -15.94
C GLU A 264 16.10 -20.54 -15.88
N ASN A 265 14.90 -20.07 -16.25
CA ASN A 265 14.53 -18.67 -16.24
C ASN A 265 13.07 -18.51 -15.80
N TYR A 266 12.84 -17.91 -14.63
CA TYR A 266 11.49 -17.73 -14.09
C TYR A 266 10.73 -16.61 -14.81
N ALA A 267 11.42 -15.54 -15.20
CA ALA A 267 10.84 -14.37 -15.85
C ALA A 267 10.22 -14.70 -17.22
N GLU A 268 10.81 -15.64 -17.96
CA GLU A 268 10.34 -16.07 -19.27
C GLU A 268 9.25 -17.16 -19.21
N ASN A 269 9.03 -17.79 -18.05
CA ASN A 269 8.04 -18.85 -17.92
C ASN A 269 6.60 -18.30 -17.98
N GLU A 270 5.83 -18.73 -19.00
CA GLU A 270 4.46 -18.26 -19.22
C GLU A 270 3.53 -18.50 -18.02
N SER A 271 3.69 -19.61 -17.28
CA SER A 271 2.85 -19.91 -16.13
C SER A 271 3.19 -19.03 -14.93
N ILE A 272 4.47 -18.73 -14.70
CA ILE A 272 4.88 -17.78 -13.64
C ILE A 272 4.40 -16.37 -13.96
N ARG A 273 4.57 -15.93 -15.22
CA ARG A 273 4.05 -14.64 -15.68
C ARG A 273 2.55 -14.53 -15.49
N ARG A 274 1.80 -15.55 -15.92
CA ARG A 274 0.34 -15.58 -15.76
C ARG A 274 -0.08 -15.57 -14.28
N LEU A 275 0.64 -16.30 -13.42
CA LEU A 275 0.41 -16.24 -11.98
C LEU A 275 0.66 -14.83 -11.42
N ALA A 276 1.75 -14.18 -11.83
CA ALA A 276 2.06 -12.80 -11.42
C ALA A 276 0.97 -11.81 -11.89
N GLU A 277 0.49 -11.91 -13.12
CA GLU A 277 -0.62 -11.10 -13.65
C GLU A 277 -1.89 -11.28 -12.80
N ILE A 278 -2.26 -12.53 -12.51
CA ILE A 278 -3.46 -12.83 -11.70
C ILE A 278 -3.32 -12.23 -10.30
N PHE A 279 -2.18 -12.42 -9.65
CA PHE A 279 -1.99 -11.90 -8.30
C PHE A 279 -1.88 -10.38 -8.26
N ARG A 280 -1.28 -9.72 -9.26
CA ARG A 280 -1.28 -8.25 -9.37
C ARG A 280 -2.70 -7.70 -9.47
N ASP A 281 -3.52 -8.29 -10.36
CA ASP A 281 -4.91 -7.88 -10.52
C ASP A 281 -5.71 -8.12 -9.23
N LEU A 282 -5.58 -9.29 -8.61
CA LEU A 282 -6.28 -9.55 -7.35
C LEU A 282 -5.77 -8.63 -6.23
N ASN A 283 -4.48 -8.36 -6.13
CA ASN A 283 -3.94 -7.44 -5.13
C ASN A 283 -4.50 -6.02 -5.32
N TYR A 284 -4.56 -5.58 -6.57
CA TYR A 284 -5.09 -4.27 -6.95
C TYR A 284 -6.62 -4.17 -6.73
N TYR A 285 -7.39 -5.10 -7.30
CA TYR A 285 -8.86 -5.02 -7.30
C TYR A 285 -9.52 -5.56 -6.04
N VAL A 286 -8.93 -6.58 -5.41
CA VAL A 286 -9.50 -7.21 -4.22
C VAL A 286 -8.94 -6.56 -2.96
N ARG A 287 -7.62 -6.36 -2.86
CA ARG A 287 -7.01 -5.76 -1.64
C ARG A 287 -6.90 -4.24 -1.71
N GLY A 288 -7.12 -3.64 -2.87
CA GLY A 288 -6.95 -2.20 -3.07
C GLY A 288 -5.48 -1.78 -3.06
N GLU A 289 -4.52 -2.72 -3.05
CA GLU A 289 -3.10 -2.41 -2.92
C GLU A 289 -2.49 -1.98 -4.27
N ILE A 290 -2.05 -0.73 -4.33
CA ILE A 290 -1.54 -0.08 -5.54
C ILE A 290 -0.01 -0.06 -5.50
N ILE A 291 0.58 -1.26 -5.37
CA ILE A 291 2.05 -1.45 -5.28
C ILE A 291 2.65 -2.04 -6.56
N SER A 292 1.82 -2.46 -7.50
CA SER A 292 2.25 -3.07 -8.76
C SER A 292 1.25 -2.74 -9.86
N GLU A 293 1.76 -2.58 -11.09
CA GLU A 293 0.89 -2.31 -12.24
C GLU A 293 -0.05 -3.50 -12.49
N ARG A 294 -1.35 -3.22 -12.48
CA ARG A 294 -2.40 -4.20 -12.82
C ARG A 294 -2.31 -4.61 -14.28
N SER A 295 -2.70 -5.84 -14.58
CA SER A 295 -2.72 -6.40 -15.93
C SER A 295 -4.10 -6.29 -16.59
N ASN A 296 -5.19 -6.18 -15.82
CA ASN A 296 -6.57 -6.13 -16.30
C ASN A 296 -6.98 -7.33 -17.16
N THR A 297 -6.61 -8.54 -16.72
CA THR A 297 -6.81 -9.79 -17.50
C THR A 297 -7.47 -10.91 -16.69
N THR A 298 -7.88 -10.63 -15.47
CA THR A 298 -8.55 -11.59 -14.58
C THR A 298 -10.07 -11.46 -14.64
N HIS A 299 -10.76 -12.51 -14.23
CA HIS A 299 -12.22 -12.49 -14.16
C HIS A 299 -12.75 -11.45 -13.18
N PHE A 300 -12.04 -11.21 -12.07
CA PHE A 300 -12.44 -10.17 -11.14
C PHE A 300 -12.22 -8.76 -11.72
N ALA A 301 -11.10 -8.53 -12.43
CA ALA A 301 -10.88 -7.27 -13.14
C ALA A 301 -11.97 -6.99 -14.20
N GLU A 302 -12.34 -8.00 -14.99
CA GLU A 302 -13.45 -7.92 -15.96
C GLU A 302 -14.77 -7.54 -15.26
N LYS A 303 -15.10 -8.18 -14.14
CA LYS A 303 -16.30 -7.88 -13.34
C LYS A 303 -16.32 -6.43 -12.87
N VAL A 304 -15.17 -5.91 -12.44
CA VAL A 304 -15.02 -4.51 -11.99
C VAL A 304 -15.24 -3.54 -13.16
N GLU A 305 -14.61 -3.80 -14.30
CA GLU A 305 -14.76 -2.97 -15.51
C GLU A 305 -16.22 -2.95 -15.99
N GLU A 306 -16.90 -4.09 -16.00
CA GLU A 306 -18.32 -4.18 -16.31
C GLU A 306 -19.18 -3.31 -15.37
N LYS A 307 -18.87 -3.29 -14.07
CA LYS A 307 -19.61 -2.47 -13.10
C LYS A 307 -19.38 -0.99 -13.29
N LEU A 308 -18.12 -0.58 -13.45
CA LEU A 308 -17.75 0.81 -13.72
C LEU A 308 -18.39 1.36 -15.00
N ASN A 309 -18.44 0.55 -16.06
CA ASN A 309 -19.04 0.94 -17.34
C ASN A 309 -20.57 1.02 -17.32
N ASN A 310 -21.21 0.32 -16.37
CA ASN A 310 -22.67 0.29 -16.25
C ASN A 310 -23.23 1.36 -15.29
N GLY A 311 -22.38 2.19 -14.67
CA GLY A 311 -22.79 3.38 -13.93
C GLY A 311 -23.55 3.11 -12.64
N GLU A 312 -23.25 2.00 -11.97
CA GLU A 312 -23.59 1.79 -10.54
C GLU A 312 -22.45 2.30 -9.66
#